data_AF-A0A965CHJ9-F1
#
_entry.id   AF-A0A965CHJ9-F1
#
_cell.length_a   1.000
_cell.length_b   1.000
_cell.length_c   1.000
_cell.angle_alpha   90.00
_cell.angle_beta   90.00
_cell.angle_gamma   90.00
#
_symmetry.space_group_name_H-M   'P 1'
#
loop_
_entity.id
_entity.type
_entity.pdbx_description
1 polymer ?
#
loop_
_entity_poly.entity_id
_entity_poly.type
_entity_poly.pdbx_seq_one_letter_code
_entity_poly.pdbx_strand_id
1 'polypeptide(L)'
;MADDIVYNAKEIVKALNQLEPGLKNAMVKEMRVVAAPAITAIKAAIPKVNPFESKVRPVSNTRGRLGWGVGRKPDEVKFSLKTKASKKFAVTALASLRVNSPATALADVAGKGSGVPRRTVTDSYAWKGQTRSHRVTTQGRSMIRHLKKNNDNNFVYPGVEKSLPRVQAEIKLILEKYAAKVNRKLN
;
A
#
# COMPACT_ATOMS: atom_id res chain seq x y z
N MET A 1 -19.00 -8.64 -5.35
CA MET A 1 -19.25 -7.64 -4.29
C MET A 1 -19.68 -6.37 -5.00
N ALA A 2 -20.85 -5.82 -4.69
CA ALA A 2 -21.27 -4.55 -5.28
C ALA A 2 -20.34 -3.46 -4.75
N ASP A 3 -19.71 -2.70 -5.64
CA ASP A 3 -18.86 -1.58 -5.24
C ASP A 3 -19.74 -0.44 -4.75
N ASP A 4 -19.66 -0.12 -3.46
CA ASP A 4 -20.33 1.03 -2.86
C ASP A 4 -19.66 2.32 -3.34
N ILE A 5 -20.36 3.08 -4.20
CA ILE A 5 -19.86 4.33 -4.78
C ILE A 5 -20.37 5.53 -3.99
N VAL A 6 -19.45 6.38 -3.54
CA VAL A 6 -19.76 7.68 -2.93
C VAL A 6 -19.46 8.81 -3.91
N TYR A 7 -20.46 9.62 -4.22
CA TYR A 7 -20.32 10.78 -5.11
C TYR A 7 -19.82 12.02 -4.36
N ASN A 8 -19.13 12.92 -5.07
CA ASN A 8 -18.72 14.26 -4.59
C ASN A 8 -17.90 14.30 -3.28
N ALA A 9 -17.17 13.23 -2.95
CA ALA A 9 -16.36 13.14 -1.72
C ALA A 9 -15.37 14.31 -1.53
N LYS A 10 -14.85 14.90 -2.61
CA LYS A 10 -13.96 16.07 -2.54
C LYS A 10 -14.67 17.29 -1.98
N GLU A 11 -15.90 17.54 -2.43
CA GLU A 11 -16.69 18.70 -2.03
C GLU A 11 -17.14 18.56 -0.59
N ILE A 12 -17.57 17.35 -0.18
CA ILE A 12 -17.89 17.04 1.21
C ILE A 12 -16.70 17.33 2.12
N VAL A 13 -15.49 16.86 1.77
CA VAL A 13 -14.30 17.10 2.60
C VAL A 13 -13.89 18.58 2.62
N LYS A 14 -14.11 19.32 1.52
CA LYS A 14 -13.86 20.76 1.46
C LYS A 14 -14.85 21.50 2.37
N ALA A 15 -16.14 21.19 2.25
CA ALA A 15 -17.21 21.77 3.06
C ALA A 15 -17.02 21.48 4.55
N LEU A 16 -16.62 20.25 4.92
CA LEU A 16 -16.30 19.90 6.30
C LEU A 16 -15.21 20.78 6.91
N ASN A 17 -14.16 21.09 6.13
CA ASN A 17 -13.09 21.99 6.58
C ASN A 17 -13.53 23.46 6.67
N GLN A 18 -14.49 23.88 5.84
CA GLN A 18 -15.03 25.24 5.85
C GLN A 18 -16.01 25.46 7.01
N LEU A 19 -16.79 24.43 7.36
CA LEU A 19 -17.74 24.48 8.47
C LEU A 19 -17.05 24.59 9.82
N GLU A 20 -16.04 23.75 10.06
CA GLU A 20 -15.28 23.77 11.31
C GLU A 20 -13.88 23.21 11.07
N PRO A 21 -12.82 23.99 11.33
CA PRO A 21 -11.45 23.54 11.15
C PRO A 21 -11.12 22.42 12.15
N GLY A 22 -11.14 21.18 11.68
CA GLY A 22 -10.83 19.99 12.50
C GLY A 22 -11.72 18.79 12.24
N LEU A 23 -12.93 18.98 11.69
CA LEU A 23 -13.87 17.88 11.44
C LEU A 23 -13.31 16.82 10.48
N LYS A 24 -12.54 17.22 9.47
CA LYS A 24 -11.82 16.28 8.61
C LYS A 24 -10.86 15.39 9.40
N ASN A 25 -10.14 15.95 10.37
CA ASN A 25 -9.19 15.19 11.18
C ASN A 25 -9.93 14.23 12.10
N ALA A 26 -11.07 14.65 12.67
CA ALA A 26 -11.95 13.78 13.46
C ALA A 26 -12.48 12.61 12.60
N MET A 27 -12.98 12.90 11.39
CA MET A 27 -13.42 11.88 10.44
C MET A 27 -12.31 10.88 10.10
N VAL A 28 -11.10 11.37 9.77
CA VAL A 28 -9.95 10.52 9.48
C VAL A 28 -9.53 9.68 10.69
N LYS A 29 -9.66 10.23 11.91
CA LYS A 29 -9.37 9.51 13.15
C LYS A 29 -10.38 8.38 13.38
N GLU A 30 -11.69 8.65 13.22
CA GLU A 30 -12.75 7.63 13.30
C GLU A 30 -12.51 6.51 12.27
N MET A 31 -12.21 6.86 11.01
CA MET A 31 -11.89 5.87 9.98
C MET A 31 -10.66 5.03 10.32
N ARG A 32 -9.65 5.64 10.95
CA ARG A 32 -8.43 4.92 11.37
C ARG A 32 -8.73 3.91 12.48
N VAL A 33 -9.65 4.23 13.39
CA VAL A 33 -10.09 3.30 14.45
C VAL A 33 -10.78 2.09 13.82
N VAL A 34 -11.70 2.32 12.88
CA VAL A 34 -12.37 1.25 12.11
C VAL A 34 -11.38 0.42 11.30
N ALA A 35 -10.37 1.04 10.70
CA ALA A 35 -9.35 0.34 9.91
C ALA A 35 -8.29 -0.38 10.77
N ALA A 36 -8.25 -0.15 12.08
CA ALA A 36 -7.26 -0.75 12.98
C ALA A 36 -7.21 -2.30 12.93
N PRO A 37 -8.33 -3.04 12.98
CA PRO A 37 -8.30 -4.51 12.84
C PRO A 37 -7.65 -4.96 11.53
N ALA A 38 -7.96 -4.31 10.40
CA ALA A 38 -7.33 -4.63 9.12
C ALA A 38 -5.83 -4.30 9.13
N ILE A 39 -5.43 -3.18 9.73
CA ILE A 39 -4.01 -2.84 9.90
C ILE A 39 -3.28 -3.91 10.71
N THR A 40 -3.87 -4.36 11.82
CA THR A 40 -3.30 -5.41 12.66
C THR A 40 -3.19 -6.73 11.90
N ALA A 41 -4.19 -7.08 11.10
CA ALA A 41 -4.16 -8.29 10.28
C ALA A 41 -3.05 -8.24 9.21
N ILE A 42 -2.85 -7.09 8.53
CA ILE A 42 -1.71 -6.91 7.61
C ILE A 42 -0.39 -7.08 8.36
N LYS A 43 -0.24 -6.43 9.51
CA LYS A 43 0.99 -6.51 10.31
C LYS A 43 1.31 -7.94 10.74
N ALA A 44 0.30 -8.70 11.12
CA ALA A 44 0.45 -10.09 11.50
C ALA A 44 0.85 -10.99 10.32
N ALA A 45 0.37 -10.68 9.11
CA ALA A 45 0.69 -11.41 7.90
C ALA A 45 2.11 -11.12 7.36
N ILE A 46 2.69 -9.97 7.69
CA ILE A 46 4.04 -9.61 7.26
C ILE A 46 5.08 -10.50 7.97
N PRO A 47 6.01 -11.14 7.24
CA PRO A 47 7.08 -11.92 7.84
C PRO A 47 7.88 -11.10 8.86
N LYS A 48 8.16 -11.64 10.04
CA LYS A 48 9.02 -10.97 11.04
C LYS A 48 10.50 -11.05 10.67
N VAL A 49 10.89 -12.17 10.06
CA VAL A 49 12.25 -12.44 9.60
C VAL A 49 12.41 -11.93 8.17
N ASN A 50 13.63 -11.53 7.80
CA ASN A 50 13.94 -11.05 6.46
C ASN A 50 13.75 -12.17 5.41
N PRO A 51 12.79 -12.06 4.49
CA PRO A 51 12.50 -13.11 3.52
C PRO A 51 13.50 -13.15 2.36
N PHE A 52 14.40 -12.17 2.28
CA PHE A 52 15.46 -12.12 1.26
C PHE A 52 16.75 -12.84 1.69
N GLU A 53 16.82 -13.27 2.94
CA GLU A 53 18.02 -13.90 3.48
C GLU A 53 18.08 -15.38 3.10
N SER A 54 19.12 -15.76 2.34
CA SER A 54 19.40 -17.16 2.04
C SER A 54 20.32 -17.75 3.10
N LYS A 55 19.97 -18.94 3.61
CA LYS A 55 20.84 -19.74 4.50
C LYS A 55 22.23 -20.04 3.92
N VAL A 56 22.39 -19.96 2.59
CA VAL A 56 23.63 -20.34 1.87
C VAL A 56 24.50 -19.12 1.56
N ARG A 57 23.89 -17.94 1.38
CA ARG A 57 24.60 -16.67 1.18
C ARG A 57 23.79 -15.57 1.85
N PRO A 58 24.12 -15.19 3.10
CA PRO A 58 23.47 -14.08 3.80
C PRO A 58 23.94 -12.75 3.20
N VAL A 59 23.63 -12.52 1.94
CA VAL A 59 23.71 -11.19 1.32
C VAL A 59 22.30 -10.61 1.42
N SER A 60 21.86 -10.39 2.66
CA SER A 60 20.74 -9.49 2.87
C SER A 60 21.19 -8.12 2.37
N ASN A 61 20.37 -7.48 1.54
CA ASN A 61 20.60 -6.08 1.24
C ASN A 61 20.37 -5.29 2.54
N THR A 62 21.37 -5.22 3.41
CA THR A 62 21.30 -4.54 4.71
C THR A 62 21.44 -3.02 4.58
N ARG A 63 21.59 -2.53 3.35
CA ARG A 63 21.91 -1.13 3.05
C ARG A 63 20.97 -0.56 2.00
N GLY A 64 20.66 0.72 2.14
CA GLY A 64 19.84 1.45 1.17
C GLY A 64 18.33 1.19 1.29
N ARG A 65 17.58 1.84 0.40
CA ARG A 65 16.10 1.96 0.48
C ARG A 65 15.33 0.64 0.32
N LEU A 66 15.96 -0.39 -0.23
CA LEU A 66 15.35 -1.71 -0.45
C LEU A 66 15.75 -2.74 0.61
N GLY A 67 16.45 -2.31 1.67
CA GLY A 67 16.81 -3.21 2.76
C GLY A 67 15.64 -3.51 3.69
N TRP A 68 15.55 -4.76 4.15
CA TRP A 68 14.52 -5.18 5.10
C TRP A 68 14.73 -4.48 6.45
N GLY A 69 13.75 -3.69 6.88
CA GLY A 69 13.84 -2.93 8.13
C GLY A 69 14.77 -1.71 8.11
N VAL A 70 15.33 -1.35 6.95
CA VAL A 70 16.23 -0.20 6.82
C VAL A 70 15.42 1.07 6.57
N GLY A 71 15.47 2.02 7.50
CA GLY A 71 14.79 3.32 7.42
C GLY A 71 13.26 3.29 7.63
N ARG A 72 12.62 2.15 7.43
CA ARG A 72 11.19 1.89 7.70
C ARG A 72 11.01 0.50 8.30
N LYS A 73 10.09 0.36 9.26
CA LYS A 73 9.81 -0.96 9.85
C LYS A 73 9.14 -1.86 8.81
N PRO A 74 9.43 -3.17 8.75
CA PRO A 74 8.85 -4.06 7.74
C PRO A 74 7.32 -4.11 7.81
N ASP A 75 6.77 -4.02 9.02
CA ASP A 75 5.34 -4.03 9.35
C ASP A 75 4.70 -2.63 9.36
N GLU A 76 5.38 -1.60 8.87
CA GLU A 76 4.84 -0.25 8.84
C GLU A 76 3.71 -0.14 7.81
N VAL A 77 2.47 -0.08 8.29
CA VAL A 77 1.27 0.12 7.48
C VAL A 77 0.70 1.52 7.71
N LYS A 78 0.45 2.25 6.63
CA LYS A 78 -0.11 3.60 6.65
C LYS A 78 -1.53 3.59 6.11
N PHE A 79 -2.45 4.16 6.89
CA PHE A 79 -3.78 4.56 6.43
C PHE A 79 -3.73 5.96 5.84
N SER A 80 -4.34 6.15 4.67
CA SER A 80 -4.52 7.47 4.05
C SER A 80 -5.88 7.63 3.41
N LEU A 81 -6.52 8.78 3.64
CA LEU A 81 -7.69 9.23 2.91
C LEU A 81 -7.26 9.97 1.64
N LYS A 82 -7.81 9.58 0.50
CA LYS A 82 -7.66 10.26 -0.79
C LYS A 82 -8.89 11.12 -1.06
N THR A 83 -8.65 12.39 -1.31
CA THR A 83 -9.70 13.38 -1.63
C THR A 83 -9.66 13.83 -3.09
N LYS A 84 -8.58 13.50 -3.81
CA LYS A 84 -8.41 13.83 -5.22
C LYS A 84 -8.84 12.65 -6.07
N ALA A 85 -9.66 12.93 -7.09
CA ALA A 85 -10.03 11.95 -8.11
C ALA A 85 -8.78 11.41 -8.83
N SER A 86 -8.83 10.13 -9.18
CA SER A 86 -7.83 9.50 -10.04
C SER A 86 -7.93 10.04 -11.46
N LYS A 87 -6.79 10.33 -12.09
CA LYS A 87 -6.74 10.65 -13.53
C LYS A 87 -6.76 9.41 -14.42
N LYS A 88 -6.58 8.22 -13.84
CA LYS A 88 -6.38 6.95 -14.56
C LYS A 88 -7.55 5.97 -14.44
N PHE A 89 -8.44 6.19 -13.49
CA PHE A 89 -9.50 5.24 -13.13
C PHE A 89 -10.81 6.00 -12.95
N ALA A 90 -11.92 5.42 -13.41
CA ALA A 90 -13.26 6.00 -13.25
C ALA A 90 -13.69 6.05 -11.78
N VAL A 91 -13.34 5.02 -11.01
CA VAL A 91 -13.60 4.95 -9.56
C VAL A 91 -12.32 5.25 -8.79
N THR A 92 -12.43 6.07 -7.74
CA THR A 92 -11.31 6.42 -6.87
C THR A 92 -11.52 5.85 -5.47
N ALA A 93 -10.59 5.00 -5.02
CA ALA A 93 -10.58 4.54 -3.63
C ALA A 93 -10.41 5.72 -2.67
N LEU A 94 -11.38 5.93 -1.78
CA LEU A 94 -11.38 7.02 -0.80
C LEU A 94 -10.46 6.72 0.38
N ALA A 95 -10.49 5.51 0.92
CA ALA A 95 -9.55 5.05 1.93
C ALA A 95 -8.52 4.10 1.31
N SER A 96 -7.26 4.19 1.75
CA SER A 96 -6.25 3.21 1.35
C SER A 96 -5.34 2.82 2.51
N LEU A 97 -5.11 1.52 2.64
CA LEU A 97 -4.07 0.92 3.45
C LEU A 97 -2.86 0.61 2.57
N ARG A 98 -1.66 0.97 3.02
CA ARG A 98 -0.42 0.75 2.27
C ARG A 98 0.69 0.30 3.19
N VAL A 99 1.42 -0.73 2.79
CA VAL A 99 2.70 -1.06 3.41
C VAL A 99 3.72 -0.01 2.98
N ASN A 100 4.38 0.62 3.95
CA ASN A 100 5.29 1.74 3.73
C ASN A 100 6.75 1.27 3.53
N SER A 101 7.08 0.07 4.00
CA SER A 101 8.38 -0.56 3.76
C SER A 101 8.53 -0.98 2.29
N PRO A 102 9.53 -0.44 1.55
CA PRO A 102 9.75 -0.81 0.15
C PRO A 102 10.15 -2.28 -0.03
N ALA A 103 10.95 -2.81 0.91
CA ALA A 103 11.39 -4.21 0.89
C ALA A 103 10.20 -5.17 1.09
N THR A 104 9.30 -4.84 2.02
CA THR A 104 8.08 -5.62 2.26
C THR A 104 7.14 -5.56 1.06
N ALA A 105 6.96 -4.38 0.46
CA ALA A 105 6.16 -4.23 -0.75
C ALA A 105 6.73 -5.05 -1.92
N LEU A 106 8.07 -5.07 -2.08
CA LEU A 106 8.74 -5.88 -3.09
C LEU A 106 8.49 -7.37 -2.88
N ALA A 107 8.58 -7.85 -1.63
CA ALA A 107 8.31 -9.25 -1.30
C ALA A 107 6.84 -9.62 -1.58
N ASP A 108 5.88 -8.78 -1.17
CA ASP A 108 4.45 -9.06 -1.38
C ASP A 108 4.08 -9.16 -2.88
N VAL A 109 4.62 -8.27 -3.72
CA VAL A 109 4.31 -8.25 -5.15
C VAL A 109 5.21 -9.18 -5.99
N ALA A 110 6.20 -9.82 -5.36
CA ALA A 110 7.14 -10.68 -6.05
C ALA A 110 6.40 -11.81 -6.80
N GLY A 111 6.59 -11.83 -8.13
CA GLY A 111 6.02 -12.85 -8.99
C GLY A 111 4.51 -12.72 -9.27
N LYS A 112 3.87 -11.57 -8.96
CA LYS A 112 2.50 -11.22 -9.40
C LYS A 112 2.45 -10.71 -10.85
N GLY A 113 3.55 -10.19 -11.38
CA GLY A 113 3.66 -9.72 -12.77
C GLY A 113 3.98 -10.83 -13.77
N SER A 114 3.94 -10.51 -15.07
CA SER A 114 4.22 -11.45 -16.17
C SER A 114 5.67 -11.99 -16.18
N GLY A 115 6.59 -11.38 -15.42
CA GLY A 115 8.01 -11.73 -15.43
C GLY A 115 8.73 -11.32 -16.72
N VAL A 116 8.03 -10.66 -17.65
CA VAL A 116 8.60 -10.13 -18.89
C VAL A 116 9.18 -8.74 -18.60
N PRO A 117 10.48 -8.52 -18.86
CA PRO A 117 11.08 -7.22 -18.63
C PRO A 117 10.50 -6.20 -19.63
N ARG A 118 10.09 -5.04 -19.12
CA ARG A 118 9.58 -3.94 -19.97
C ARG A 118 10.67 -3.36 -20.89
N ARG A 119 11.93 -3.44 -20.47
CA ARG A 119 13.12 -3.07 -21.24
C ARG A 119 14.15 -4.19 -21.14
N THR A 120 14.79 -4.54 -22.25
CA THR A 120 15.79 -5.60 -22.32
C THR A 120 17.18 -5.15 -21.84
N VAL A 121 17.41 -3.85 -21.67
CA VAL A 121 18.67 -3.26 -21.20
C VAL A 121 18.36 -2.18 -20.15
N THR A 122 19.21 -2.06 -19.13
CA THR A 122 19.13 -0.97 -18.14
C THR A 122 19.54 0.37 -18.75
N ASP A 123 19.10 1.46 -18.14
CA ASP A 123 19.60 2.79 -18.52
C ASP A 123 21.11 2.85 -18.29
N SER A 124 21.83 3.56 -19.17
CA SER A 124 23.27 3.75 -19.08
C SER A 124 23.63 4.57 -17.85
N TYR A 125 24.66 4.16 -17.12
CA TYR A 125 25.14 4.87 -15.92
C TYR A 125 26.66 4.90 -15.85
N ALA A 126 27.19 5.93 -15.20
CA ALA A 126 28.63 6.08 -14.99
C ALA A 126 29.13 5.03 -13.98
N TRP A 127 30.18 4.30 -14.34
CA TRP A 127 30.81 3.29 -13.51
C TRP A 127 32.32 3.30 -13.75
N LYS A 128 33.11 3.66 -12.73
CA LYS A 128 34.58 3.66 -12.78
C LYS A 128 35.15 4.38 -14.03
N GLY A 129 34.63 5.58 -14.33
CA GLY A 129 35.09 6.39 -15.46
C GLY A 129 34.57 5.95 -16.84
N GLN A 130 33.72 4.93 -16.92
CA GLN A 130 33.08 4.48 -18.17
C GLN A 130 31.56 4.51 -18.07
N THR A 131 30.88 4.48 -19.21
CA THR A 131 29.42 4.32 -19.26
C THR A 131 29.08 2.84 -19.40
N ARG A 132 28.27 2.32 -18.48
CA ARG A 132 27.88 0.90 -18.43
C ARG A 132 26.37 0.75 -18.55
N SER A 133 25.93 -0.30 -19.24
CA SER A 133 24.56 -0.81 -19.23
C SER A 133 24.59 -2.34 -19.08
N HIS A 134 23.48 -2.93 -18.66
CA HIS A 134 23.36 -4.38 -18.50
C HIS A 134 22.11 -4.89 -19.20
N ARG A 135 22.22 -6.10 -19.77
CA ARG A 135 21.05 -6.81 -20.31
C ARG A 135 20.20 -7.35 -19.15
N VAL A 136 18.91 -7.05 -19.16
CA VAL A 136 17.92 -7.54 -18.21
C VAL A 136 17.43 -8.90 -18.70
N THR A 137 18.08 -9.97 -18.23
CA THR A 137 17.74 -11.35 -18.63
C THR A 137 17.03 -12.11 -17.51
N THR A 138 17.78 -12.47 -16.46
CA THR A 138 17.35 -13.37 -15.38
C THR A 138 17.36 -12.71 -14.00
N GLN A 139 17.63 -11.40 -13.95
CA GLN A 139 17.68 -10.62 -12.71
C GLN A 139 16.35 -10.77 -11.95
N GLY A 140 16.44 -11.04 -10.64
CA GLY A 140 15.28 -11.21 -9.76
C GLY A 140 14.57 -12.57 -9.85
N ARG A 141 14.82 -13.42 -10.86
CA ARG A 141 14.14 -14.74 -10.96
C ARG A 141 14.46 -15.66 -9.78
N SER A 142 15.71 -15.69 -9.35
CA SER A 142 16.13 -16.48 -8.18
C SER A 142 15.45 -15.99 -6.90
N MET A 143 15.37 -14.66 -6.71
CA MET A 143 14.68 -14.03 -5.59
C MET A 143 13.19 -14.40 -5.59
N ILE A 144 12.49 -14.26 -6.71
CA ILE A 144 11.06 -14.61 -6.82
C ILE A 144 10.85 -16.10 -6.52
N ARG A 145 11.71 -16.98 -7.05
CA ARG A 145 11.63 -18.42 -6.79
C ARG A 145 11.84 -18.73 -5.31
N HIS A 146 12.79 -18.06 -4.66
CA HIS A 146 13.05 -18.22 -3.22
C HIS A 146 11.84 -17.81 -2.39
N LEU A 147 11.30 -16.61 -2.63
CA LEU A 147 10.12 -16.11 -1.92
C LEU A 147 8.91 -17.03 -2.10
N LYS A 148 8.65 -17.49 -3.33
CA LYS A 148 7.57 -18.45 -3.61
C LYS A 148 7.78 -19.79 -2.90
N LYS A 149 9.02 -20.29 -2.87
CA LYS A 149 9.34 -21.57 -2.22
C LYS A 149 9.06 -21.53 -0.71
N ASN A 150 9.32 -20.39 -0.07
CA ASN A 150 9.12 -20.21 1.37
C ASN A 150 7.74 -19.67 1.74
N ASN A 151 6.88 -19.39 0.76
CA ASN A 151 5.60 -18.70 0.97
C ASN A 151 5.75 -17.30 1.60
N ASP A 152 6.87 -16.62 1.31
CA ASP A 152 7.18 -15.26 1.79
C ASP A 152 6.75 -14.19 0.77
N ASN A 153 5.72 -14.47 -0.02
CA ASN A 153 5.13 -13.55 -1.00
C ASN A 153 3.60 -13.55 -0.89
N ASN A 154 2.95 -12.53 -1.46
CA ASN A 154 1.48 -12.41 -1.49
C ASN A 154 0.79 -12.58 -0.11
N PHE A 155 1.33 -11.97 0.94
CA PHE A 155 0.81 -12.09 2.29
C PHE A 155 -0.12 -10.93 2.69
N VAL A 156 0.00 -9.75 2.08
CA VAL A 156 -0.74 -8.56 2.51
C VAL A 156 -2.23 -8.67 2.21
N TYR A 157 -2.59 -8.98 0.96
CA TYR A 157 -3.99 -9.01 0.52
C TYR A 157 -4.78 -10.14 1.19
N PRO A 158 -4.30 -11.41 1.19
CA PRO A 158 -4.99 -12.50 1.87
C PRO A 158 -5.16 -12.24 3.38
N GLY A 159 -4.19 -11.53 4.00
CA GLY A 159 -4.26 -11.16 5.41
C GLY A 159 -5.45 -10.27 5.77
N VAL A 160 -6.00 -9.49 4.83
CA VAL A 160 -7.14 -8.59 5.09
C VAL A 160 -8.43 -8.97 4.39
N GLU A 161 -8.39 -9.86 3.41
CA GLU A 161 -9.50 -10.19 2.53
C GLU A 161 -10.83 -10.42 3.27
N LYS A 162 -10.80 -11.17 4.38
CA LYS A 162 -11.99 -11.46 5.19
C LYS A 162 -12.55 -10.24 5.93
N SER A 163 -11.69 -9.29 6.31
CA SER A 163 -12.06 -8.10 7.09
C SER A 163 -12.46 -6.90 6.22
N LEU A 164 -12.06 -6.89 4.95
CA LEU A 164 -12.27 -5.77 4.03
C LEU A 164 -13.74 -5.37 3.89
N PRO A 165 -14.71 -6.29 3.70
CA PRO A 165 -16.11 -5.91 3.49
C PRO A 165 -16.70 -5.16 4.69
N ARG A 166 -16.40 -5.63 5.91
CA ARG A 166 -16.85 -4.98 7.14
C ARG A 166 -16.24 -3.59 7.31
N VAL A 167 -14.91 -3.47 7.12
CA VAL A 167 -14.21 -2.19 7.22
C VAL A 167 -14.74 -1.19 6.18
N GLN A 168 -15.06 -1.66 4.97
CA GLN A 168 -15.65 -0.83 3.91
C GLN A 168 -17.03 -0.29 4.34
N ALA A 169 -17.90 -1.15 4.86
CA ALA A 169 -19.23 -0.75 5.34
C ALA A 169 -19.15 0.27 6.49
N GLU A 170 -18.29 0.04 7.48
CA GLU A 170 -18.12 0.95 8.61
C GLU A 170 -17.53 2.32 8.18
N ILE A 171 -16.57 2.33 7.24
CA ILE A 171 -16.04 3.59 6.67
C ILE A 171 -17.13 4.35 5.90
N LYS A 172 -18.00 3.66 5.18
CA LYS A 172 -19.14 4.26 4.46
C LYS A 172 -20.08 4.96 5.44
N LEU A 173 -20.45 4.31 6.54
CA LEU A 173 -21.30 4.92 7.58
C LEU A 173 -20.67 6.18 8.17
N ILE A 174 -19.34 6.19 8.38
CA ILE A 174 -18.64 7.40 8.82
C ILE A 174 -18.76 8.49 7.75
N LEU A 175 -18.51 8.20 6.48
CA LEU A 175 -18.66 9.18 5.40
C LEU A 175 -20.07 9.77 5.34
N GLU A 176 -21.09 8.93 5.43
CA GLU A 176 -22.50 9.34 5.42
C GLU A 176 -22.85 10.21 6.64
N LYS A 177 -22.40 9.83 7.84
CA LYS A 177 -22.54 10.63 9.07
C LYS A 177 -21.99 12.05 8.90
N TYR A 178 -20.79 12.17 8.32
CA TYR A 178 -20.17 13.48 8.11
C TYR A 178 -20.78 14.24 6.92
N ALA A 179 -21.22 13.55 5.87
CA ALA A 179 -21.98 14.16 4.77
C ALA A 179 -23.32 14.74 5.24
N ALA A 180 -24.06 14.01 6.09
CA ALA A 180 -25.30 14.49 6.68
C ALA A 180 -25.11 15.75 7.54
N LYS A 181 -23.99 15.86 8.27
CA LYS A 181 -23.64 17.08 9.02
C LYS A 181 -23.44 18.29 8.10
N VAL A 182 -22.84 18.08 6.93
CA VAL A 182 -22.67 19.14 5.92
C VAL A 182 -24.04 19.56 5.39
N ASN A 183 -24.86 18.60 4.96
CA ASN A 183 -26.17 18.88 4.37
C ASN A 183 -27.12 19.60 5.35
N ARG A 184 -27.11 19.22 6.64
CA ARG A 184 -27.94 19.86 7.68
C ARG A 184 -27.57 21.31 8.00
N LYS A 185 -26.37 21.76 7.63
CA LYS A 185 -25.93 23.15 7.84
C LYS A 185 -26.05 24.02 6.59
N LEU A 186 -26.20 23.40 5.42
CA LEU A 186 -26.40 24.09 4.14
C LEU A 186 -27.88 24.37 3.85
N ASN A 187 -28.79 23.62 4.49
CA ASN A 187 -30.23 23.85 4.53
C ASN A 187 -30.61 24.57 5.82
#